data_AF-A0A9E3JB57-F1
#
_entry.id   AF-A0A9E3JB57-F1
#
_cell.length_a   1.000
_cell.length_b   1.000
_cell.length_c   1.000
_cell.angle_alpha   90.00
_cell.angle_beta   90.00
_cell.angle_gamma   90.00
#
_symmetry.space_group_name_H-M   'P 1'
#
loop_
_entity.id
_entity.type
_entity.pdbx_description
1 polymer ?
#
loop_
_entity_poly.entity_id
_entity_poly.type
_entity_poly.pdbx_seq_one_letter_code
_entity_poly.pdbx_strand_id
1 'polypeptide(L)' 'TADEVDRLLGQVLEAADGTFNTLLELGFATAIRKEYEWRVARGESTRNLDAFTHLTQRSQD' A
#
# COMPACT_ATOMS: atom_id res chain seq x y z
N THR A 1 24.85 17.56 11.78
CA THR A 1 25.41 17.97 10.47
C THR A 1 24.48 17.49 9.36
N ALA A 2 24.73 17.84 8.08
CA ALA A 2 23.90 17.34 6.97
C ALA A 2 23.92 15.80 6.90
N ASP A 3 25.08 15.18 7.12
CA ASP A 3 25.26 13.73 7.10
C ASP A 3 24.42 13.00 8.18
N GLU A 4 24.26 13.61 9.36
CA GLU A 4 23.42 13.03 10.41
C GLU A 4 21.93 13.04 10.03
N VAL A 5 21.49 14.11 9.34
CA VAL A 5 20.11 14.21 8.85
C VAL A 5 19.87 13.18 7.75
N ASP A 6 20.79 13.05 6.80
CA ASP A 6 20.71 12.05 5.73
C ASP A 6 20.62 10.63 6.31
N ARG A 7 21.47 10.31 7.29
CA ARG A 7 21.44 9.01 7.98
C ARG A 7 20.10 8.75 8.68
N LEU A 8 19.56 9.75 9.38
CA LEU A 8 18.27 9.61 10.08
C LEU A 8 17.12 9.41 9.09
N LEU A 9 17.08 10.17 8.00
CA LEU A 9 16.04 10.02 6.98
C LEU A 9 16.13 8.68 6.25
N GLY A 10 17.35 8.17 5.99
CA GLY A 10 17.55 6.82 5.47
C GLY A 10 16.99 5.74 6.40
N GLN A 11 17.23 5.85 7.71
CA GLN A 11 16.66 4.91 8.69
C GLN A 11 15.13 4.97 8.75
N VAL A 12 14.55 6.16 8.64
CA VAL A 12 13.09 6.33 8.61
C VAL A 12 12.52 5.72 7.32
N LEU A 13 13.15 5.94 6.17
CA LEU A 13 12.70 5.38 4.90
C LEU A 13 12.68 3.85 4.94
N GLU A 14 13.77 3.22 5.39
CA GLU A 14 13.87 1.76 5.53
C GLU A 14 12.79 1.19 6.48
N ALA A 15 12.59 1.83 7.63
CA ALA A 15 11.57 1.42 8.59
C ALA A 15 10.15 1.58 8.04
N ALA A 16 9.91 2.65 7.28
CA ALA A 16 8.63 2.91 6.64
C ALA A 16 8.35 1.90 5.52
N ASP A 17 9.32 1.64 4.64
CA ASP A 17 9.16 0.74 3.49
C ASP A 17 8.74 -0.67 3.92
N GLY A 18 9.34 -1.18 5.00
CA GLY A 18 9.01 -2.50 5.54
C GLY A 18 7.63 -2.62 6.20
N THR A 19 7.03 -1.52 6.67
CA THR A 19 5.80 -1.56 7.49
C THR A 19 4.60 -0.88 6.85
N PHE A 20 4.80 -0.03 5.84
CA PHE A 20 3.77 0.82 5.26
C PHE A 20 2.56 0.03 4.75
N ASN A 21 2.77 -0.99 3.91
CA ASN A 21 1.68 -1.79 3.35
C ASN A 21 0.92 -2.58 4.42
N THR A 22 1.62 -3.10 5.43
CA THR A 22 0.98 -3.79 6.56
C THR A 22 0.08 -2.85 7.34
N LEU A 23 0.53 -1.62 7.63
CA LEU A 23 -0.27 -0.61 8.31
C LEU A 23 -1.46 -0.16 7.48
N LEU A 24 -1.28 0.02 6.17
CA LEU A 24 -2.38 0.31 5.25
C LEU A 24 -3.42 -0.79 5.24
N GLU A 25 -3.01 -2.06 5.18
CA GLU A 25 -3.95 -3.18 5.21
C GLU A 25 -4.73 -3.22 6.52
N LEU A 26 -4.07 -3.06 7.66
CA LEU A 26 -4.72 -3.08 8.98
C LEU A 26 -5.77 -1.96 9.14
N GLY A 27 -5.47 -0.75 8.65
CA GLY A 27 -6.37 0.41 8.78
C GLY A 27 -7.37 0.58 7.66
N PHE A 28 -7.09 0.04 6.47
CA PHE A 28 -7.77 0.44 5.23
C PHE A 28 -8.17 -0.72 4.31
N ALA A 29 -8.09 -1.99 4.73
CA ALA A 29 -8.46 -3.13 3.88
C ALA A 29 -9.82 -2.97 3.16
N THR A 30 -10.85 -2.49 3.86
CA THR A 30 -12.17 -2.25 3.25
C THR A 30 -12.15 -1.12 2.22
N ALA A 31 -11.41 -0.04 2.47
CA ALA A 31 -11.27 1.07 1.52
C ALA A 31 -10.50 0.63 0.27
N ILE A 32 -9.44 -0.17 0.45
CA ILE A 32 -8.64 -0.75 -0.65
C ILE A 32 -9.51 -1.61 -1.58
N ARG A 33 -10.40 -2.45 -1.02
CA ARG A 33 -11.34 -3.25 -1.81
C ARG A 33 -12.32 -2.39 -2.61
N LYS A 34 -12.92 -1.37 -1.99
CA LYS A 34 -13.85 -0.45 -2.67
C LYS A 34 -13.17 0.35 -3.78
N GLU A 35 -11.95 0.83 -3.54
CA GLU A 35 -11.15 1.53 -4.54
C GLU A 35 -10.83 0.61 -5.73
N TYR A 36 -10.46 -0.65 -5.45
CA TYR A 36 -10.24 -1.64 -6.50
C TYR A 36 -11.48 -1.86 -7.36
N GLU A 37 -12.65 -2.11 -6.74
CA GLU A 37 -13.92 -2.28 -7.44
C GLU A 37 -14.27 -1.06 -8.30
N TRP A 38 -14.09 0.14 -7.74
CA TRP A 38 -14.32 1.40 -8.46
C TRP A 38 -13.42 1.54 -9.68
N ARG A 39 -12.13 1.19 -9.56
CA ARG A 39 -11.17 1.25 -10.67
C ARG A 39 -11.52 0.26 -11.76
N VAL A 40 -11.81 -1.00 -11.40
CA VAL A 40 -12.19 -2.05 -12.34
C VAL A 40 -13.46 -1.67 -13.11
N ALA A 41 -14.48 -1.17 -12.41
CA ALA A 41 -15.75 -0.77 -13.04
C ALA A 41 -15.60 0.37 -14.08
N ARG A 42 -14.50 1.13 -14.01
CA ARG A 42 -14.25 2.31 -14.85
C ARG A 42 -13.09 2.14 -15.82
N GLY A 43 -12.42 0.99 -15.80
CA GLY A 43 -11.22 0.73 -16.60
C GLY A 43 -10.00 1.54 -16.17
N GLU A 44 -9.94 1.98 -14.90
CA GLU A 44 -8.81 2.71 -14.35
C GLU A 44 -7.67 1.76 -13.96
N SER A 45 -6.43 2.25 -13.97
CA SER A 45 -5.25 1.45 -13.60
C SER A 45 -5.29 1.01 -12.14
N THR A 46 -5.01 -0.28 -11.89
CA THR A 46 -4.90 -0.88 -10.55
C THR A 46 -3.46 -1.06 -10.07
N ARG A 47 -2.45 -0.58 -10.81
CA ARG A 47 -1.02 -0.84 -10.52
C ARG A 47 -0.59 -0.49 -9.09
N ASN A 48 -1.15 0.57 -8.51
CA ASN A 48 -0.83 0.97 -7.13
C ASN A 48 -1.44 0.01 -6.08
N LEU A 49 -2.35 -0.86 -6.49
CA LEU A 49 -3.01 -1.84 -5.64
C LEU A 49 -2.39 -3.25 -5.77
N ASP A 50 -1.32 -3.41 -6.58
CA ASP A 50 -0.69 -4.71 -6.83
C ASP A 50 -0.18 -5.37 -5.53
N ALA A 51 0.32 -4.56 -4.59
CA ALA A 51 0.74 -5.01 -3.26
C ALA A 51 -0.41 -5.56 -2.39
N PHE A 52 -1.67 -5.34 -2.79
CA PHE A 52 -2.88 -5.72 -2.07
C PHE A 52 -3.75 -6.72 -2.85
N THR A 53 -3.20 -7.39 -3.86
CA THR A 53 -3.91 -8.39 -4.67
C THR A 53 -4.54 -9.51 -3.85
N HIS A 54 -3.96 -9.88 -2.71
CA HIS A 54 -4.54 -10.85 -1.78
C HIS A 54 -5.84 -10.39 -1.13
N LEU A 55 -6.10 -9.08 -1.09
CA LEU A 55 -7.36 -8.49 -0.63
C LEU A 55 -8.42 -8.44 -1.74
N THR A 56 -8.04 -8.45 -3.01
CA THR A 56 -8.96 -8.17 -4.13
C THR A 56 -9.24 -9.39 -5.01
N GLN A 57 -8.32 -10.35 -5.05
CA GLN A 57 -8.43 -11.57 -5.87
C GLN A 57 -9.07 -12.75 -5.11
N ARG A 58 -9.18 -12.68 -3.77
CA ARG A 58 -9.94 -13.65 -2.96
C ARG A 58 -11.40 -13.23 -2.83
N SER A 59 -12.16 -13.43 -3.89
CA SER A 59 -13.63 -13.51 -3.87
C SER A 59 -14.06 -14.57 -4.89
N GLN A 60 -13.68 -15.83 -4.64
CA GLN A 60 -14.27 -17.02 -5.26
C GLN A 60 -14.35 -18.09 -4.17
N ASP A 61 -15.27 -17.88 -3.22
CA ASP A 61 -15.96 -18.92 -2.44
C ASP A 61 -17.41 -18.45 -2.31
#